data_AF-A0AAW1EVT4-F1
#
_entry.id   AF-A0AAW1EVT4-F1
#
_cell.length_a   1.000
_cell.length_b   1.000
_cell.length_c   1.000
_cell.angle_alpha   90.00
_cell.angle_beta   90.00
_cell.angle_gamma   90.00
#
_symmetry.space_group_name_H-M   'P 1'
#
loop_
_entity.id
_entity.type
_entity.pdbx_description
1 polymer ?
#
loop_
_entity_poly.entity_id
_entity_poly.type
_entity_poly.pdbx_seq_one_letter_code
_entity_poly.pdbx_strand_id
1 'polypeptide(L)'
;MRLFGVAEGEEGNSVPQFIVKLLRSELPLPQELYLKIQRAHRSGVQKPRPEAPPRPIIINFQEFKTKDTVLREAWKKGKIQLGSRRLYFDHDYVTEIVKKRREYNGIKKALKEKGIRFQTPYTNIRIHWDTGTRSYTSAQES
;
A
#
# COMPACT_ATOMS: atom_id res chain seq x y z
N MET A 1 1.90 4.47 -6.64
CA MET A 1 1.21 3.90 -5.45
C MET A 1 0.42 2.71 -5.95
N ARG A 2 0.25 1.65 -5.15
CA ARG A 2 -0.59 0.52 -5.52
C ARG A 2 -1.79 0.42 -4.59
N LEU A 3 -2.94 0.17 -5.19
CA LEU A 3 -4.18 -0.18 -4.51
C LEU A 3 -4.51 -1.65 -4.81
N PHE A 4 -4.72 -2.42 -3.75
CA PHE A 4 -5.10 -3.84 -3.82
C PHE A 4 -6.52 -4.04 -3.27
N GLY A 5 -7.20 -5.08 -3.76
CA GLY A 5 -8.48 -5.52 -3.22
C GLY A 5 -9.73 -5.02 -3.97
N VAL A 6 -9.57 -4.15 -4.96
CA VAL A 6 -10.68 -3.69 -5.82
C VAL A 6 -11.07 -4.81 -6.78
N ALA A 7 -12.36 -5.13 -6.91
CA ALA A 7 -12.83 -6.17 -7.82
C ALA A 7 -12.59 -5.77 -9.28
N GLU A 8 -12.28 -6.73 -10.16
CA GLU A 8 -12.14 -6.41 -11.59
C GLU A 8 -13.47 -5.83 -12.14
N GLY A 9 -13.41 -4.62 -12.73
CA GLY A 9 -14.58 -3.94 -13.32
C GLY A 9 -15.31 -2.99 -12.38
N GLU A 10 -14.98 -2.97 -11.08
CA GLU A 10 -15.59 -2.07 -10.09
C GLU A 10 -15.28 -0.59 -10.35
N GLU A 11 -14.22 -0.30 -11.11
CA GLU A 11 -13.86 1.07 -11.48
C GLU A 11 -14.75 1.68 -12.57
N GLY A 12 -15.54 0.85 -13.26
CA GLY A 12 -16.31 1.26 -14.42
C GLY A 12 -15.44 1.77 -15.57
N ASN A 13 -15.86 2.87 -16.19
CA ASN A 13 -15.26 3.36 -17.44
C ASN A 13 -13.98 4.20 -17.25
N SER A 14 -13.70 4.68 -16.04
CA SER A 14 -12.57 5.57 -15.77
C SER A 14 -11.91 5.28 -14.44
N VAL A 15 -10.79 4.54 -14.49
CA VAL A 15 -9.97 4.22 -13.32
C VAL A 15 -9.49 5.50 -12.60
N PRO A 16 -9.00 6.57 -13.26
CA PRO A 16 -8.59 7.78 -12.56
C PRO A 16 -9.73 8.43 -11.76
N GLN A 17 -10.93 8.54 -12.34
CA GLN A 17 -12.09 9.13 -11.66
C GLN A 17 -12.54 8.28 -10.48
N PHE A 18 -12.57 6.95 -10.66
CA PHE A 18 -12.85 6.01 -9.57
C PHE A 18 -11.88 6.20 -8.39
N ILE A 19 -10.58 6.29 -8.67
CA ILE A 19 -9.57 6.50 -7.62
C ILE A 19 -9.75 7.83 -6.92
N VAL A 20 -10.01 8.92 -7.64
CA VAL A 20 -10.28 10.23 -7.01
C VAL A 20 -11.48 10.12 -6.06
N LYS A 21 -12.59 9.54 -6.52
CA LYS A 21 -13.79 9.36 -5.69
C LYS A 21 -13.51 8.51 -4.46
N LEU A 22 -12.85 7.37 -4.64
CA LEU A 22 -12.51 6.44 -3.56
C LEU A 22 -11.59 7.09 -2.51
N LEU A 23 -10.54 7.79 -2.93
CA LEU A 23 -9.63 8.45 -1.99
C LEU A 23 -10.34 9.55 -1.20
N ARG A 24 -11.23 10.31 -1.85
CA ARG A 24 -12.02 11.37 -1.19
C ARG A 24 -13.09 10.83 -0.24
N SER A 25 -13.69 9.68 -0.55
CA SER A 25 -14.70 9.06 0.33
C SER A 25 -14.06 8.35 1.52
N GLU A 26 -12.93 7.68 1.29
CA GLU A 26 -12.33 6.82 2.31
C GLU A 26 -11.28 7.50 3.17
N LEU A 27 -10.62 8.57 2.71
CA LEU A 27 -9.53 9.18 3.46
C LEU A 27 -9.91 10.59 3.91
N PRO A 28 -9.51 11.00 5.13
CA PRO A 28 -9.73 12.36 5.62
C PRO A 28 -8.76 13.34 4.96
N LEU A 29 -8.93 13.57 3.65
CA LEU A 29 -8.07 14.45 2.85
C LEU A 29 -8.65 15.87 2.80
N PRO A 30 -7.83 16.93 2.99
CA PRO A 30 -8.28 18.32 2.88
C PRO A 30 -8.94 18.60 1.54
N GLN A 31 -10.07 19.32 1.51
CA GLN A 31 -10.82 19.55 0.27
C GLN A 31 -9.96 20.26 -0.79
N GLU A 32 -9.09 21.16 -0.35
CA GLU A 32 -8.15 21.93 -1.16
C GLU A 32 -7.00 21.08 -1.74
N LEU A 33 -6.76 19.88 -1.19
CA LEU A 33 -5.68 19.00 -1.67
C LEU A 33 -5.98 18.47 -3.07
N TYR A 34 -5.41 19.09 -4.09
CA TYR A 34 -5.57 18.61 -5.45
C TYR A 34 -4.72 17.34 -5.67
N LEU A 35 -5.39 16.21 -5.91
CA LEU A 35 -4.74 14.90 -5.99
C LEU A 35 -3.78 14.77 -7.18
N LYS A 36 -3.95 15.56 -8.26
CA LYS A 36 -3.10 15.56 -9.47
C LYS A 36 -2.68 14.16 -9.93
N ILE A 37 -3.65 13.26 -10.10
CA ILE A 37 -3.38 11.90 -10.59
C ILE A 37 -3.14 11.99 -12.11
N GLN A 38 -1.92 11.71 -12.55
CA GLN A 38 -1.56 11.70 -13.97
C GLN A 38 -2.12 10.47 -14.66
N ARG A 39 -2.05 9.31 -13.99
CA ARG A 39 -2.48 8.03 -14.56
C ARG A 39 -2.90 7.06 -13.47
N ALA A 40 -3.99 6.34 -13.71
CA ALA A 40 -4.39 5.20 -12.91
C ALA A 40 -4.85 4.06 -13.82
N HIS A 41 -4.36 2.85 -13.58
CA HIS A 41 -4.68 1.67 -14.40
C HIS A 41 -4.39 0.37 -13.66
N ARG A 42 -5.02 -0.74 -14.08
CA ARG A 42 -4.70 -2.09 -13.57
C ARG A 42 -3.30 -2.52 -14.02
N SER A 43 -2.57 -3.18 -13.14
CA SER A 43 -1.27 -3.76 -13.47
C SER A 43 -1.41 -5.04 -14.29
N GLY A 44 -0.57 -5.23 -15.30
CA GLY A 44 -0.53 -6.46 -16.09
C GLY A 44 -1.56 -6.51 -17.22
N VAL A 45 -1.26 -7.29 -18.26
CA VAL A 45 -2.01 -7.28 -19.53
C VAL A 45 -3.27 -8.16 -19.46
N GLN A 46 -3.17 -9.36 -18.89
CA GLN A 46 -4.27 -10.34 -18.92
C GLN A 46 -5.09 -10.30 -17.62
N LYS A 47 -6.41 -10.41 -17.74
CA LYS A 47 -7.30 -10.56 -16.59
C LYS A 47 -6.99 -11.88 -15.88
N PRO A 48 -6.95 -11.89 -14.54
CA PRO A 48 -6.73 -13.10 -13.78
C PRO A 48 -7.93 -14.05 -13.93
N ARG A 49 -7.70 -15.34 -13.66
CA ARG A 49 -8.80 -16.32 -13.54
C ARG A 49 -9.74 -15.92 -12.40
N PRO A 50 -11.03 -16.31 -12.42
CA PRO A 50 -11.99 -15.95 -11.37
C PRO A 50 -11.53 -16.28 -9.94
N GLU A 51 -10.75 -17.35 -9.74
CA GLU A 51 -10.25 -17.74 -8.41
C GLU A 51 -8.97 -16.98 -8.00
N ALA A 52 -8.31 -16.27 -8.92
CA ALA A 52 -7.08 -15.55 -8.65
C ALA A 52 -7.37 -14.14 -8.08
N PRO A 53 -6.47 -13.59 -7.26
CA PRO A 53 -6.67 -12.27 -6.66
C PRO A 53 -6.78 -11.18 -7.75
N PRO A 54 -7.64 -10.15 -7.56
CA PRO A 54 -7.77 -9.04 -8.51
C PRO A 54 -6.44 -8.32 -8.74
N ARG A 55 -6.21 -7.81 -9.95
CA ARG A 55 -4.96 -7.10 -10.27
C ARG A 55 -4.89 -5.79 -9.49
N PRO A 56 -3.75 -5.42 -8.91
CA PRO A 56 -3.65 -4.12 -8.27
C PRO A 56 -3.80 -2.98 -9.28
N ILE A 57 -4.30 -1.84 -8.80
CA ILE A 57 -4.34 -0.59 -9.56
C ILE A 57 -3.07 0.20 -9.24
N ILE A 58 -2.31 0.55 -10.28
CA ILE A 58 -1.16 1.45 -10.19
C ILE A 58 -1.67 2.89 -10.35
N ILE A 59 -1.35 3.72 -9.37
CA ILE A 59 -1.77 5.12 -9.28
C ILE A 59 -0.51 6.00 -9.30
N ASN A 60 -0.38 6.80 -10.35
CA ASN A 60 0.71 7.74 -10.56
C ASN A 60 0.23 9.17 -10.28
N PHE A 61 0.82 9.75 -9.25
CA PHE A 61 0.62 11.14 -8.86
C PHE A 61 1.67 12.00 -9.55
N GLN A 62 1.29 13.23 -9.93
CA GLN A 62 2.22 14.24 -10.43
C GLN A 62 3.22 14.67 -9.37
N GLU A 63 2.77 14.78 -8.12
CA GLU A 63 3.57 15.27 -6.99
C GLU A 63 3.81 14.16 -5.97
N PHE A 64 5.07 13.97 -5.60
CA PHE A 64 5.47 12.99 -4.57
C PHE A 64 4.86 13.32 -3.21
N LYS A 65 4.80 14.61 -2.84
CA LYS A 65 4.23 15.06 -1.55
C LYS A 65 2.76 14.66 -1.41
N THR A 66 1.98 14.80 -2.49
CA THR A 66 0.57 14.40 -2.53
C THR A 66 0.42 12.89 -2.38
N LYS A 67 1.20 12.11 -3.13
CA LYS A 67 1.25 10.64 -2.99
C LYS A 67 1.57 10.21 -1.55
N ASP A 68 2.58 10.82 -0.93
CA ASP A 68 3.04 10.51 0.42
C ASP A 68 1.97 10.86 1.47
N THR A 69 1.30 12.01 1.31
CA THR A 69 0.19 12.43 2.18
C THR A 69 -0.96 11.43 2.12
N VAL A 70 -1.39 11.05 0.92
CA VAL A 70 -2.45 10.06 0.71
C VAL A 70 -2.10 8.70 1.32
N LEU A 71 -0.86 8.22 1.11
CA LEU A 71 -0.39 6.97 1.70
C LEU A 71 -0.39 7.01 3.22
N ARG A 72 0.09 8.10 3.83
CA ARG A 72 0.10 8.27 5.28
C ARG A 72 -1.30 8.23 5.86
N GLU A 73 -2.25 8.96 5.27
CA GLU A 73 -3.63 8.96 5.75
C GLU A 73 -4.29 7.58 5.59
N ALA A 74 -4.01 6.87 4.49
CA ALA A 74 -4.48 5.49 4.32
C ALA A 74 -3.94 4.55 5.39
N TRP A 75 -2.65 4.63 5.71
CA TRP A 75 -2.03 3.80 6.74
C TRP A 75 -2.46 4.16 8.15
N LYS A 76 -2.70 5.45 8.44
CA LYS A 76 -3.26 5.90 9.72
C LYS A 76 -4.68 5.39 9.92
N LYS A 77 -5.54 5.47 8.89
CA LYS A 77 -6.90 4.91 8.95
C LYS A 77 -6.88 3.38 9.11
N GLY A 78 -5.91 2.70 8.50
CA GLY A 78 -5.65 1.29 8.71
C GLY A 78 -6.63 0.37 7.97
N LYS A 79 -7.82 0.13 8.54
CA LYS A 79 -8.85 -0.72 7.89
C LYS A 79 -9.70 0.15 6.96
N ILE A 80 -9.57 -0.08 5.66
CA ILE A 80 -10.38 0.55 4.60
C ILE A 80 -11.14 -0.56 3.87
N GLN A 81 -12.44 -0.38 3.66
CA GLN A 81 -13.28 -1.38 3.03
C GLN A 81 -14.08 -0.76 1.90
N LEU A 82 -14.31 -1.55 0.86
CA LEU A 82 -15.23 -1.25 -0.24
C LEU A 82 -16.20 -2.41 -0.34
N GLY A 83 -17.45 -2.18 0.09
CA GLY A 83 -18.40 -3.26 0.37
C GLY A 83 -17.85 -4.22 1.43
N SER A 84 -17.82 -5.51 1.11
CA SER A 84 -17.26 -6.55 2.00
C SER A 84 -15.74 -6.76 1.86
N ARG A 85 -15.10 -6.11 0.88
CA ARG A 85 -13.67 -6.33 0.58
C ARG A 85 -12.79 -5.31 1.27
N ARG A 86 -11.65 -5.78 1.78
CA ARG A 86 -10.63 -4.92 2.39
C ARG A 86 -9.67 -4.39 1.33
N LEU A 87 -9.46 -3.09 1.36
CA LEU A 87 -8.52 -2.39 0.50
C LEU A 87 -7.17 -2.21 1.20
N TYR A 88 -6.09 -2.28 0.41
CA TYR A 88 -4.73 -2.02 0.88
C TYR A 88 -4.03 -1.03 -0.02
N PHE A 89 -3.36 -0.06 0.59
CA PHE A 89 -2.53 0.93 -0.08
C PHE A 89 -1.07 0.68 0.25
N ASP A 90 -0.20 0.64 -0.75
CA ASP A 90 1.25 0.53 -0.55
C ASP A 90 2.01 1.35 -1.60
N HIS A 91 3.31 1.55 -1.40
CA HIS A 91 4.16 2.11 -2.43
C HIS A 91 4.23 1.17 -3.64
N ASP A 92 4.46 1.75 -4.81
CA ASP A 92 4.84 1.00 -6.00
C ASP A 92 6.34 0.77 -5.93
N TYR A 93 6.74 -0.33 -5.29
CA TYR A 93 8.13 -0.71 -5.14
C TYR A 93 8.64 -1.41 -6.40
N VAL A 94 9.86 -1.07 -6.83
CA VAL A 94 10.56 -1.86 -7.85
C VAL A 94 10.88 -3.26 -7.30
N THR A 95 11.09 -4.21 -8.22
CA THR A 95 11.31 -5.63 -7.91
C THR A 95 12.43 -5.86 -6.89
N GLU A 96 13.51 -5.10 -6.95
CA GLU A 96 14.63 -5.20 -6.00
C GLU A 96 14.20 -4.88 -4.56
N ILE A 97 13.41 -3.81 -4.36
CA ILE A 97 12.93 -3.42 -3.04
C ILE A 97 11.94 -4.46 -2.51
N VAL A 98 11.09 -5.01 -3.38
CA VAL A 98 10.17 -6.11 -3.01
C VAL A 98 10.96 -7.33 -2.56
N LYS A 99 12.07 -7.68 -3.26
CA LYS A 99 12.93 -8.80 -2.89
C LYS A 99 13.58 -8.59 -1.52
N LYS A 100 14.20 -7.44 -1.28
CA LYS A 100 14.75 -7.07 0.05
C LYS A 100 13.70 -7.13 1.15
N ARG A 101 12.48 -6.64 0.89
CA ARG A 101 11.38 -6.70 1.86
C ARG A 101 10.90 -8.12 2.18
N ARG A 102 11.03 -9.06 1.23
CA ARG A 102 10.69 -10.47 1.43
C ARG A 102 11.70 -11.19 2.33
N GLU A 103 12.94 -10.74 2.38
CA GLU A 103 13.97 -11.32 3.26
C GLU A 103 13.55 -11.17 4.73
N TYR A 104 12.85 -10.09 5.10
CA TYR A 104 12.30 -9.92 6.44
C TYR A 104 11.07 -10.78 6.75
N ASN A 105 10.53 -11.58 5.83
CA ASN A 105 9.27 -12.31 6.07
C ASN A 105 9.37 -13.28 7.26
N GLY A 106 10.50 -13.96 7.41
CA GLY A 106 10.75 -14.84 8.55
C GLY A 106 10.74 -14.07 9.88
N ILE A 107 11.45 -12.93 9.91
CA ILE A 107 11.52 -12.04 11.07
C ILE A 107 10.14 -11.47 11.41
N LYS A 108 9.39 -10.98 10.41
CA LYS A 108 8.03 -10.45 10.60
C LYS A 108 7.09 -11.50 11.21
N LYS A 109 7.21 -12.77 10.78
CA LYS A 109 6.42 -13.87 11.34
C LYS A 109 6.75 -14.07 12.81
N ALA A 110 8.03 -14.18 13.15
CA ALA A 110 8.49 -14.35 14.54
C ALA A 110 8.09 -13.16 15.43
N LEU A 111 8.23 -11.91 14.95
CA LEU A 111 7.82 -10.71 15.69
C LEU A 111 6.30 -10.70 15.94
N LYS A 112 5.51 -11.09 14.94
CA LYS A 112 4.05 -11.17 15.07
C LYS A 112 3.63 -12.24 16.08
N GLU A 113 4.28 -13.41 16.09
CA GLU A 113 4.05 -14.47 17.07
C GLU A 113 4.38 -14.01 18.50
N LYS A 114 5.41 -13.18 18.65
CA LYS A 114 5.80 -12.58 19.94
C LYS A 114 5.00 -11.32 20.31
N GLY A 115 4.05 -10.88 19.48
CA GLY A 115 3.29 -9.65 19.71
C GLY A 115 4.11 -8.35 19.62
N ILE A 116 5.30 -8.39 19.03
CA ILE A 116 6.21 -7.25 18.95
C ILE A 116 5.81 -6.36 17.77
N ARG A 117 5.70 -5.06 18.04
CA ARG A 117 5.35 -4.08 17.00
C ARG A 117 6.55 -3.81 16.09
N PHE A 118 6.31 -3.78 14.79
CA PHE A 118 7.34 -3.43 13.80
C PHE A 118 6.75 -2.63 12.64
N GLN A 119 7.63 -1.98 11.88
CA GLN A 119 7.34 -1.25 10.65
C GLN A 119 8.42 -1.60 9.62
N THR A 120 8.12 -1.59 8.32
CA THR A 120 9.17 -1.73 7.29
C THR A 120 9.22 -0.51 6.37
N PRO A 121 9.82 0.62 6.79
CA PRO A 121 9.96 1.78 5.93
C PRO A 121 10.94 1.47 4.77
N TYR A 122 10.46 1.61 3.53
CA TYR A 122 11.26 1.37 2.31
C TYR A 122 11.93 -0.02 2.30
N THR A 123 13.25 -0.10 2.51
CA THR A 123 14.05 -1.34 2.53
C THR A 123 14.43 -1.82 3.94
N ASN A 124 14.11 -1.06 4.98
CA ASN A 124 14.58 -1.34 6.34
C ASN A 124 13.43 -1.91 7.17
N ILE A 125 13.74 -2.64 8.24
CA ILE A 125 12.78 -3.01 9.27
C ILE A 125 13.07 -2.24 10.55
N ARG A 126 12.04 -1.63 11.12
CA ARG A 126 12.07 -0.93 12.40
C ARG A 126 11.28 -1.75 13.40
N ILE A 127 11.95 -2.22 14.45
CA ILE A 127 11.35 -3.04 15.50
C ILE A 127 11.26 -2.20 16.77
N HIS A 128 10.10 -2.26 17.43
CA HIS A 128 9.85 -1.59 18.70
C HIS A 128 10.06 -2.61 19.82
N TRP A 129 11.29 -2.66 20.33
CA TRP A 129 11.64 -3.44 21.50
C TRP A 129 11.19 -2.70 22.78
N ASP A 130 11.20 -3.42 23.89
CA ASP A 130 11.04 -2.89 25.24
C ASP A 130 12.13 -1.84 25.59
N THR A 131 13.36 -2.08 25.13
CA THR A 131 14.53 -1.21 25.30
C THR A 131 14.55 0.00 24.36
N GLY A 132 13.62 0.08 23.41
CA GLY A 132 13.52 1.18 22.45
C GLY A 132 13.34 0.72 21.02
N THR A 133 13.30 1.69 20.10
CA THR A 133 13.06 1.42 18.68
C THR A 133 14.38 1.29 17.93
N ARG A 134 14.63 0.14 17.29
CA ARG A 134 15.84 -0.11 16.49
C ARG A 134 15.49 -0.35 15.03
N SER A 135 16.29 0.20 14.12
CA SER A 135 16.12 0.01 12.67
C SER A 135 17.27 -0.82 12.12
N TYR A 136 16.93 -1.78 11.26
CA TYR A 136 17.85 -2.74 10.65
C TYR A 136 17.77 -2.64 9.14
N THR A 137 18.94 -2.67 8.50
CA THR A 137 19.14 -2.53 7.05
C THR A 137 19.23 -3.85 6.32
N SER A 138 19.53 -4.94 7.04
CA SER A 138 19.60 -6.30 6.54
C SER A 138 18.86 -7.27 7.46
N ALA A 139 18.27 -8.33 6.88
CA ALA A 139 17.67 -9.42 7.62
C ALA A 139 18.69 -10.21 8.47
N GLN A 140 19.98 -10.17 8.13
CA GLN A 140 21.04 -10.81 8.92
C GLN A 140 21.40 -10.03 10.19
N GLU A 141 21.12 -8.72 10.21
CA GLU A 141 21.40 -7.84 11.35
C GLU A 141 20.23 -7.76 12.35
N SER A 142 19.06 -8.31 11.98
CA SER A 142 17.76 -8.11 12.64
C SER A 142 17.41 -9.14 13.72
#